data_AF-A0AAE0YJ87-F1
#
_entry.id   AF-A0AAE0YJ87-F1
#
_cell.length_a   1.000
_cell.length_b   1.000
_cell.length_c   1.000
_cell.angle_alpha   90.00
_cell.angle_beta   90.00
_cell.angle_gamma   90.00
#
_symmetry.space_group_name_H-M   'P 1'
#
loop_
_entity.id
_entity.type
_entity.pdbx_description
1 polymer ?
#
loop_
_entity_poly.entity_id
_entity_poly.type
_entity_poly.pdbx_seq_one_letter_code
_entity_poly.pdbx_strand_id
1 'polypeptide(L)'
;MTNPERGWFYVELNKAQTESMTNPERGWFYVELNKAQTESMTNPERGWFYVKLNKAQTESMTNPERGWFYVELNKAQTDNMTNSERGWFYVELNKAQTDNMTNSERGWFYVELNKAQTESMTNPERGWFYVELNKAQTDNMTNSERGWFYVELNKAQTDNMTNSERGWFYVELNKAQTESMT
;
A
#
# COMPACT_ATOMS: atom_id res chain seq x y z
N MET A 1 27.29 -11.86 -0.33
CA MET A 1 26.95 -12.38 -1.67
C MET A 1 26.44 -11.21 -2.48
N THR A 2 27.09 -10.85 -3.59
CA THR A 2 26.56 -9.83 -4.51
C THR A 2 25.43 -10.48 -5.30
N ASN A 3 24.21 -10.05 -5.02
CA ASN A 3 23.02 -10.53 -5.72
C ASN A 3 23.12 -10.08 -7.20
N PRO A 4 22.81 -10.93 -8.20
CA PRO A 4 22.94 -10.56 -9.60
C PRO A 4 22.06 -9.35 -9.93
N GLU A 5 22.57 -8.43 -10.77
CA GLU A 5 21.89 -7.17 -11.15
C GLU A 5 20.51 -7.37 -11.80
N ARG A 6 20.23 -8.59 -12.28
CA ARG A 6 18.96 -8.99 -12.92
C ARG A 6 18.63 -10.44 -12.61
N GLY A 7 17.35 -10.72 -12.37
CA GLY A 7 16.89 -12.10 -12.18
C GLY A 7 15.45 -12.22 -11.71
N TRP A 8 15.10 -13.46 -11.42
CA TRP A 8 13.89 -13.82 -10.67
C TRP A 8 14.33 -14.23 -9.27
N PHE A 9 13.70 -13.65 -8.26
CA PHE A 9 14.02 -13.85 -6.87
C PHE A 9 12.77 -14.31 -6.13
N TYR A 10 12.94 -15.35 -5.33
CA TYR A 10 11.89 -15.92 -4.50
C TYR A 10 12.40 -15.97 -3.06
N VAL A 11 11.66 -15.34 -2.15
CA VAL A 11 11.93 -15.37 -0.73
C VAL A 11 10.68 -15.85 -0.02
N GLU A 12 10.82 -16.91 0.78
CA GLU A 12 9.78 -17.37 1.67
C GLU A 12 10.33 -17.44 3.09
N LEU A 13 9.71 -16.72 4.01
CA LEU A 13 10.07 -16.74 5.42
C LEU A 13 8.89 -17.23 6.25
N ASN A 14 9.13 -18.27 7.03
CA ASN A 14 8.13 -18.89 7.90
C ASN A 14 8.61 -18.79 9.35
N LYS A 15 7.85 -18.11 10.21
CA LYS A 15 8.20 -17.91 11.63
C LYS A 15 9.61 -17.36 11.83
N ALA A 16 10.00 -16.40 10.99
CA ALA A 16 11.32 -15.80 11.01
C ALA A 16 11.27 -14.38 11.57
N GLN A 17 12.43 -13.90 12.01
CA GLN A 17 12.68 -12.49 12.28
C GLN A 17 13.78 -12.02 11.32
N THR A 18 13.61 -10.85 10.74
CA THR A 18 14.55 -10.29 9.76
C THR A 18 14.68 -8.79 10.00
N GLU A 19 15.89 -8.32 10.29
CA GLU A 19 16.16 -6.88 10.46
C GLU A 19 15.96 -6.16 9.12
N SER A 20 16.59 -6.63 8.05
CA SER A 20 16.47 -6.01 6.74
C SER A 20 16.39 -7.02 5.61
N MET A 21 15.54 -6.70 4.63
CA MET A 21 15.47 -7.38 3.35
C MET A 21 15.57 -6.37 2.23
N THR A 22 16.67 -6.49 1.47
CA THR A 22 16.95 -5.64 0.30
C THR A 22 17.03 -6.48 -0.95
N ASN A 23 16.18 -6.17 -1.91
CA ASN A 23 16.13 -6.84 -3.21
C ASN A 23 17.14 -6.19 -4.21
N PRO A 24 17.74 -6.94 -5.16
CA PRO A 24 18.67 -6.43 -6.17
C PRO A 24 18.05 -5.44 -7.17
N GLU A 25 18.86 -4.50 -7.70
CA GLU A 25 18.44 -3.32 -8.48
C GLU A 25 17.33 -3.55 -9.54
N ARG A 26 17.33 -4.71 -10.22
CA ARG A 26 16.33 -5.03 -11.24
C ARG A 26 15.88 -6.48 -11.19
N GLY A 27 14.60 -6.72 -11.45
CA GLY A 27 14.11 -8.09 -11.60
C GLY A 27 12.63 -8.28 -11.30
N TRP A 28 12.31 -9.55 -11.09
CA TRP A 28 11.02 -10.02 -10.61
C TRP A 28 11.21 -10.60 -9.22
N PHE A 29 10.37 -10.18 -8.29
CA PHE A 29 10.51 -10.51 -6.88
C PHE A 29 9.19 -11.06 -6.36
N TYR A 30 9.27 -12.24 -5.77
CA TYR A 30 8.19 -12.83 -5.01
C TYR A 30 8.67 -12.99 -3.56
N VAL A 31 7.97 -12.32 -2.65
CA VAL A 31 8.24 -12.35 -1.23
C VAL A 31 6.99 -12.86 -0.52
N GLU A 32 7.13 -13.91 0.27
CA GLU A 32 6.07 -14.42 1.11
C GLU A 32 6.53 -14.56 2.56
N LEU A 33 5.86 -13.83 3.45
CA LEU A 33 6.14 -13.84 4.89
C LEU A 33 4.95 -14.43 5.64
N ASN A 34 5.18 -15.53 6.33
CA ASN A 34 4.17 -16.28 7.05
C ASN A 34 4.54 -16.32 8.54
N LYS A 35 3.75 -15.62 9.37
CA LYS A 35 4.02 -15.46 10.82
C LYS A 35 5.41 -14.92 11.11
N ALA A 36 5.90 -14.01 10.27
CA ALA A 36 7.23 -13.44 10.39
C ALA A 36 7.19 -12.00 10.90
N GLN A 37 8.34 -11.51 11.35
CA GLN A 37 8.56 -10.11 11.68
C GLN A 37 9.70 -9.57 10.83
N THR A 38 9.51 -8.38 10.27
CA THR A 38 10.53 -7.71 9.45
C THR A 38 10.60 -6.25 9.82
N GLU A 39 11.76 -5.73 10.24
CA GLU A 39 11.87 -4.30 10.56
C GLU A 39 11.80 -3.48 9.27
N SER A 40 12.65 -3.80 8.28
CA SER A 40 12.65 -3.09 7.01
C SER A 40 12.65 -4.02 5.80
N MET A 41 11.73 -3.76 4.87
CA MET A 41 11.75 -4.30 3.52
C MET A 41 11.89 -3.16 2.52
N THR A 42 13.00 -3.17 1.78
CA THR A 42 13.26 -2.20 0.72
C THR A 42 13.35 -2.90 -0.63
N ASN A 43 12.43 -2.54 -1.51
CA ASN A 43 12.45 -2.99 -2.89
C ASN A 43 13.36 -2.05 -3.73
N PRO A 44 14.05 -2.59 -4.75
CA PRO A 44 15.07 -1.93 -5.56
C PRO A 44 14.50 -1.03 -6.66
N GLU A 45 15.32 -0.13 -7.23
CA GLU A 45 14.94 0.89 -8.21
C GLU A 45 13.89 0.50 -9.27
N ARG A 46 13.97 -0.70 -9.89
CA ARG A 46 13.05 -1.10 -10.97
C ARG A 46 12.64 -2.57 -10.94
N GLY A 47 11.35 -2.86 -11.14
CA GLY A 47 10.94 -4.24 -11.38
C GLY A 47 9.46 -4.55 -11.17
N TRP A 48 9.21 -5.83 -10.96
CA TRP A 48 7.90 -6.37 -10.61
C TRP A 48 7.98 -7.06 -9.26
N PHE A 49 7.04 -6.75 -8.38
CA PHE A 49 7.08 -7.16 -6.98
C PHE A 49 5.74 -7.71 -6.59
N TYR A 50 5.77 -8.92 -6.05
CA TYR A 50 4.66 -9.56 -5.39
C TYR A 50 5.07 -9.79 -3.94
N VAL A 51 4.39 -9.15 -3.01
CA VAL A 51 4.61 -9.26 -1.57
C VAL A 51 3.33 -9.82 -0.95
N LYS A 52 3.46 -10.93 -0.23
CA LYS A 52 2.36 -11.52 0.54
C LYS A 52 2.76 -11.66 2.00
N LEU A 53 2.02 -10.99 2.88
CA LEU A 53 2.22 -11.07 4.32
C LEU A 53 1.00 -11.75 4.96
N ASN A 54 1.19 -12.91 5.59
CA ASN A 54 0.13 -13.58 6.33
C ASN A 54 0.49 -13.67 7.81
N LYS A 55 -0.31 -13.02 8.66
CA LYS A 55 -0.07 -12.95 10.11
C LYS A 55 1.34 -12.44 10.44
N ALA A 56 1.86 -11.53 9.63
CA ALA A 56 3.20 -10.98 9.78
C ALA A 56 3.13 -9.53 10.30
N GLN A 57 4.27 -9.05 10.79
CA GLN A 57 4.46 -7.65 11.18
C GLN A 57 5.62 -7.07 10.37
N THR A 58 5.44 -5.86 9.86
CA THR A 58 6.48 -5.14 9.12
C THR A 58 6.53 -3.69 9.55
N GLU A 59 7.63 -3.21 10.13
CA GLU A 59 7.67 -1.80 10.59
C GLU A 59 7.71 -0.85 9.39
N SER A 60 8.53 -1.16 8.38
CA SER A 60 8.65 -0.34 7.18
C SER A 60 8.75 -1.18 5.92
N MET A 61 7.89 -0.86 4.96
CA MET A 61 7.95 -1.36 3.59
C MET A 61 8.07 -0.18 2.63
N THR A 62 9.19 -0.13 1.92
CA THR A 62 9.44 0.86 0.88
C THR A 62 9.48 0.18 -0.48
N ASN A 63 8.55 0.56 -1.34
CA ASN A 63 8.51 0.14 -2.72
C ASN A 63 9.40 1.04 -3.61
N PRO A 64 9.93 0.51 -4.73
CA PRO A 64 10.81 1.14 -5.70
C PRO A 64 10.35 2.44 -6.30
N GLU A 65 11.30 3.18 -6.85
CA GLU A 65 11.07 4.32 -7.74
C GLU A 65 10.20 3.97 -8.94
N ARG A 66 10.40 2.79 -9.58
CA ARG A 66 9.61 2.42 -10.77
C ARG A 66 9.22 0.96 -10.84
N GLY A 67 7.97 0.69 -11.20
CA GLY A 67 7.58 -0.69 -11.49
C GLY A 67 6.10 -1.02 -11.26
N TRP A 68 5.89 -2.31 -11.03
CA TRP A 68 4.59 -2.89 -10.71
C TRP A 68 4.66 -3.58 -9.36
N PHE A 69 3.68 -3.28 -8.51
CA PHE A 69 3.63 -3.72 -7.12
C PHE A 69 2.29 -4.35 -6.85
N TYR A 70 2.34 -5.57 -6.33
CA TYR A 70 1.20 -6.24 -5.76
C TYR A 70 1.55 -6.56 -4.30
N VAL A 71 0.78 -6.00 -3.38
CA VAL A 71 0.94 -6.21 -1.94
C VAL A 71 -0.36 -6.80 -1.41
N GLU A 72 -0.26 -7.96 -0.77
CA GLU A 72 -1.38 -8.63 -0.11
C GLU A 72 -1.07 -8.81 1.38
N LEU A 73 -1.83 -8.14 2.24
CA LEU A 73 -1.70 -8.24 3.69
C LEU A 73 -2.91 -8.98 4.27
N ASN A 74 -2.71 -10.17 4.81
CA ASN A 74 -3.76 -10.96 5.45
C ASN A 74 -3.50 -11.09 6.95
N LYS A 75 -4.35 -10.46 7.77
CA LYS A 75 -4.19 -10.45 9.25
C LYS A 75 -2.80 -9.97 9.67
N ALA A 76 -2.24 -9.03 8.91
CA ALA A 76 -0.89 -8.49 9.13
C ALA A 76 -0.97 -7.08 9.70
N GLN A 77 0.16 -6.61 10.22
CA GLN A 77 0.33 -5.24 10.68
C GLN A 77 1.51 -4.62 9.93
N THR A 78 1.35 -3.37 9.51
CA THR A 78 2.42 -2.62 8.85
C THR A 78 2.42 -1.18 9.31
N ASP A 79 3.47 -0.72 9.97
CA ASP A 79 3.46 0.64 10.53
C ASP A 79 3.60 1.66 9.38
N ASN A 80 4.52 1.42 8.45
CA ASN A 80 4.75 2.31 7.33
C ASN A 80 4.83 1.56 6.00
N MET A 81 3.98 1.96 5.06
CA MET A 81 4.00 1.52 3.67
C MET A 81 4.20 2.72 2.76
N THR A 82 5.33 2.76 2.05
CA THR A 82 5.66 3.84 1.10
C THR A 82 5.80 3.30 -0.31
N ASN A 83 5.08 3.88 -1.26
CA ASN A 83 5.09 3.55 -2.68
C ASN A 83 5.74 4.67 -3.49
N SER A 84 6.94 4.47 -4.02
CA SER A 84 7.74 5.56 -4.59
C SER A 84 7.42 5.94 -6.04
N GLU A 85 7.83 7.16 -6.39
CA GLU A 85 7.82 7.90 -7.66
C GLU A 85 6.84 7.50 -8.79
N ARG A 86 7.00 6.34 -9.43
CA ARG A 86 6.33 6.02 -10.72
C ARG A 86 5.97 4.55 -10.89
N GLY A 87 4.69 4.21 -10.77
CA GLY A 87 4.32 2.81 -11.02
C GLY A 87 2.84 2.50 -11.05
N TRP A 88 2.60 1.20 -11.06
CA TRP A 88 1.29 0.60 -10.82
C TRP A 88 1.35 -0.13 -9.49
N PHE A 89 0.44 0.21 -8.60
CA PHE A 89 0.38 -0.33 -7.26
C PHE A 89 -1.00 -0.91 -7.02
N TYR A 90 -1.02 -2.17 -6.63
CA TYR A 90 -2.20 -2.87 -6.15
C TYR A 90 -1.93 -3.29 -4.71
N VAL A 91 -2.74 -2.78 -3.78
CA VAL A 91 -2.62 -3.08 -2.36
C VAL A 91 -3.94 -3.64 -1.87
N GLU A 92 -3.91 -4.84 -1.31
CA GLU A 92 -5.06 -5.52 -0.73
C GLU A 92 -4.80 -5.80 0.75
N LEU A 93 -5.61 -5.19 1.63
CA LEU A 93 -5.54 -5.35 3.07
C LEU A 93 -6.76 -6.11 3.57
N ASN A 94 -6.56 -7.33 4.05
CA ASN A 94 -7.61 -8.21 4.55
C ASN A 94 -7.45 -8.44 6.05
N LYS A 95 -8.35 -7.85 6.86
CA LYS A 95 -8.26 -7.90 8.33
C LYS A 95 -6.90 -7.43 8.85
N ALA A 96 -6.29 -6.46 8.16
CA ALA A 96 -4.97 -5.94 8.45
C ALA A 96 -5.07 -4.56 9.09
N GLN A 97 -3.96 -4.12 9.68
CA GLN A 97 -3.79 -2.77 10.19
C GLN A 97 -2.59 -2.12 9.52
N THR A 98 -2.74 -0.85 9.15
CA THR A 98 -1.65 -0.06 8.59
C THR A 98 -1.68 1.34 9.18
N ASP A 99 -0.62 1.78 9.84
CA ASP A 99 -0.65 3.11 10.46
C ASP A 99 -0.53 4.18 9.36
N ASN A 100 0.51 4.09 8.52
CA ASN A 100 0.74 5.04 7.45
C ASN A 100 0.89 4.36 6.10
N MET A 101 0.05 4.75 5.15
CA MET A 101 0.18 4.40 3.73
C MET A 101 0.42 5.67 2.92
N THR A 102 1.61 5.79 2.36
CA THR A 102 2.01 6.92 1.52
C THR A 102 2.28 6.43 0.09
N ASN A 103 1.60 7.04 -0.86
CA ASN A 103 1.80 6.84 -2.27
C ASN A 103 2.46 8.12 -2.83
N SER A 104 3.58 8.02 -3.55
CA SER A 104 4.40 9.19 -3.94
C SER A 104 4.36 9.50 -5.45
N GLU A 105 4.33 10.79 -5.75
CA GLU A 105 4.44 11.47 -7.05
C GLU A 105 3.45 11.11 -8.16
N ARG A 106 3.57 9.93 -8.80
CA ARG A 106 2.91 9.61 -10.07
C ARG A 106 2.56 8.14 -10.19
N GLY A 107 1.33 7.82 -10.57
CA GLY A 107 1.04 6.43 -10.95
C GLY A 107 -0.42 6.06 -11.02
N TRP A 108 -0.63 4.76 -11.02
CA TRP A 108 -1.94 4.13 -10.87
C TRP A 108 -1.94 3.34 -9.59
N PHE A 109 -2.92 3.60 -8.74
CA PHE A 109 -3.01 2.98 -7.44
C PHE A 109 -4.41 2.43 -7.26
N TYR A 110 -4.46 1.15 -6.93
CA TYR A 110 -5.66 0.46 -6.52
C TYR A 110 -5.44 -0.04 -5.09
N VAL A 111 -6.27 0.43 -4.17
CA VAL A 111 -6.20 0.05 -2.76
C VAL A 111 -7.54 -0.53 -2.35
N GLU A 112 -7.53 -1.76 -1.85
CA GLU A 112 -8.72 -2.44 -1.34
C GLU A 112 -8.52 -2.78 0.14
N LEU A 113 -9.38 -2.24 0.99
CA LEU A 113 -9.38 -2.45 2.44
C LEU A 113 -10.62 -3.26 2.84
N ASN A 114 -10.42 -4.51 3.25
CA ASN A 114 -11.47 -5.44 3.65
C ASN A 114 -11.38 -5.75 5.14
N LYS A 115 -12.31 -5.21 5.93
CA LYS A 115 -12.28 -5.31 7.41
C LYS A 115 -10.95 -4.86 8.00
N ALA A 116 -10.32 -3.88 7.38
CA ALA A 116 -9.01 -3.37 7.75
C ALA A 116 -9.13 -2.01 8.44
N GLN A 117 -8.04 -1.60 9.09
CA GLN A 117 -7.92 -0.28 9.69
C GLN A 117 -6.69 0.42 9.12
N THR A 118 -6.84 1.71 8.80
CA THR A 118 -5.74 2.55 8.33
C THR A 118 -5.77 3.90 9.02
N GLU A 119 -4.74 4.27 9.77
CA GLU A 119 -4.75 5.58 10.46
C GLU A 119 -4.60 6.73 9.46
N SER A 120 -3.65 6.61 8.52
CA SER A 120 -3.40 7.63 7.51
C SER A 120 -3.14 7.05 6.14
N MET A 121 -3.87 7.54 5.14
CA MET A 121 -3.65 7.27 3.73
C MET A 121 -3.41 8.59 2.99
N THR A 122 -2.21 8.73 2.42
CA THR A 122 -1.83 9.89 1.61
C THR A 122 -1.59 9.46 0.17
N ASN A 123 -2.40 10.00 -0.74
CA ASN A 123 -2.31 9.71 -2.16
C ASN A 123 -1.53 10.78 -2.96
N PRO A 124 -0.85 10.40 -4.06
CA PRO A 124 0.13 11.15 -4.83
C PRO A 124 -0.35 12.46 -5.40
N GLU A 125 0.62 13.31 -5.69
CA GLU A 125 0.42 14.57 -6.37
C GLU A 125 -0.26 14.38 -7.71
N ARG A 126 0.00 13.26 -8.40
CA ARG A 126 -0.53 12.97 -9.73
C ARG A 126 -0.88 11.52 -9.96
N GLY A 127 -1.94 11.27 -10.71
CA GLY A 127 -2.25 9.93 -11.19
C GLY A 127 -3.72 9.56 -11.11
N TRP A 128 -3.95 8.24 -11.06
CA TRP A 128 -5.25 7.64 -10.90
C TRP A 128 -5.28 6.80 -9.63
N PHE A 129 -6.30 7.01 -8.81
CA PHE A 129 -6.49 6.39 -7.52
C PHE A 129 -7.88 5.78 -7.47
N TYR A 130 -7.91 4.49 -7.20
CA TYR A 130 -9.12 3.77 -6.85
C TYR A 130 -8.94 3.23 -5.44
N VAL A 131 -9.82 3.63 -4.53
CA VAL A 131 -9.81 3.16 -3.14
C VAL A 131 -11.16 2.53 -2.83
N GLU A 132 -11.16 1.27 -2.42
CA GLU A 132 -12.36 0.56 -1.99
C GLU A 132 -12.24 0.17 -0.52
N LEU A 133 -13.15 0.66 0.30
CA LEU A 133 -13.22 0.41 1.73
C LEU A 133 -14.46 -0.43 2.06
N ASN A 134 -14.26 -1.69 2.42
CA ASN A 134 -15.29 -2.66 2.72
C ASN A 134 -15.26 -3.04 4.20
N LYS A 135 -16.22 -2.54 4.99
CA LYS A 135 -16.25 -2.71 6.46
C LYS A 135 -14.94 -2.27 7.11
N ALA A 136 -14.30 -1.25 6.55
CA ALA A 136 -13.00 -0.75 6.98
C ALA A 136 -13.15 0.58 7.73
N GLN A 137 -12.11 0.95 8.45
CA GLN A 137 -11.99 2.25 9.11
C GLN A 137 -10.74 2.96 8.61
N THR A 138 -10.87 4.25 8.33
CA THR A 138 -9.73 5.10 7.95
C THR A 138 -9.81 6.43 8.66
N ASP A 139 -8.82 6.79 9.50
CA ASP A 139 -8.95 8.03 10.28
C ASP A 139 -8.71 9.24 9.36
N ASN A 140 -7.67 9.20 8.52
CA ASN A 140 -7.35 10.29 7.60
C ASN A 140 -7.08 9.76 6.19
N MET A 141 -7.75 10.36 5.21
CA MET A 141 -7.49 10.14 3.79
C MET A 141 -7.22 11.49 3.10
N THR A 142 -6.03 11.65 2.56
CA THR A 142 -5.61 12.86 1.85
C THR A 142 -5.31 12.54 0.39
N ASN A 143 -5.99 13.23 -0.52
CA ASN A 143 -5.80 13.13 -1.96
C ASN A 143 -5.16 14.40 -2.50
N SER A 144 -3.91 14.31 -2.94
CA SER A 144 -3.13 15.50 -3.34
C SER A 144 -3.26 15.88 -4.83
N GLU A 145 -2.46 16.86 -5.24
CA GLU A 145 -2.80 18.02 -6.07
C GLU A 145 -3.56 17.85 -7.41
N ARG A 146 -3.34 16.77 -8.17
CA ARG A 146 -3.77 16.66 -9.59
C ARG A 146 -4.00 15.22 -10.04
N GLY A 147 -5.20 14.69 -9.90
CA GLY A 147 -5.46 13.32 -10.33
C GLY A 147 -6.93 13.01 -10.61
N TRP A 148 -7.16 11.73 -10.85
CA TRP A 148 -8.47 11.12 -10.83
C TRP A 148 -8.54 10.23 -9.59
N PHE A 149 -9.53 10.48 -8.76
CA PHE A 149 -9.72 9.80 -7.50
C PHE A 149 -11.13 9.26 -7.44
N TYR A 150 -11.23 7.94 -7.28
CA TYR A 150 -12.47 7.23 -7.07
C TYR A 150 -12.38 6.54 -5.72
N VAL A 151 -13.31 6.85 -4.82
CA VAL A 151 -13.37 6.24 -3.49
C VAL A 151 -14.74 5.60 -3.31
N GLU A 152 -14.75 4.30 -3.03
CA GLU A 152 -15.96 3.54 -2.71
C GLU A 152 -15.93 3.13 -1.23
N LEU A 153 -16.92 3.58 -0.46
CA LEU A 153 -17.06 3.25 0.95
C LEU A 153 -18.30 2.37 1.15
N ASN A 154 -18.07 1.11 1.51
CA ASN A 154 -19.08 0.08 1.71
C ASN A 154 -19.10 -0.38 3.18
N LYS A 155 -20.08 0.10 3.96
CA LYS A 155 -20.14 -0.12 5.42
C LYS A 155 -18.87 0.31 6.14
N ALA A 156 -18.19 1.33 5.62
CA ALA A 156 -16.92 1.83 6.12
C ALA A 156 -17.11 3.16 6.86
N GLN A 157 -16.11 3.52 7.66
CA GLN A 157 -16.03 4.81 8.34
C GLN A 157 -14.73 5.50 7.91
N THR A 158 -14.83 6.78 7.60
CA THR A 158 -13.67 7.65 7.40
C THR A 158 -13.81 8.91 8.24
N ASP A 159 -12.86 9.25 9.11
CA ASP A 159 -13.05 10.43 9.96
C ASP A 159 -12.82 11.71 9.14
N ASN A 160 -11.65 11.85 8.53
CA ASN A 160 -11.33 13.00 7.68
C ASN A 160 -10.96 12.57 6.26
N MET A 161 -11.61 13.20 5.28
CA MET A 161 -11.27 13.06 3.87
C MET A 161 -10.97 14.44 3.29
N THR A 162 -9.71 14.67 2.92
CA THR A 162 -9.26 15.92 2.30
C THR A 162 -8.92 15.66 0.85
N ASN A 163 -9.46 16.48 -0.05
CA ASN A 163 -9.19 16.40 -1.47
C ASN A 163 -8.70 17.75 -2.02
N SER A 164 -7.68 17.70 -2.88
CA SER A 164 -7.02 18.90 -3.39
C SER A 164 -7.82 19.66 -4.46
N GLU A 165 -7.41 20.91 -4.70
CA GLU A 165 -8.12 21.90 -5.52
C GLU A 165 -8.24 21.57 -7.03
N ARG A 166 -7.49 20.59 -7.55
CA ARG A 166 -7.42 20.32 -9.00
C ARG A 166 -7.49 18.83 -9.30
N GLY A 167 -8.46 18.42 -10.09
CA GLY A 167 -8.61 17.02 -10.49
C GLY A 167 -10.06 16.59 -10.52
N TRP A 168 -10.27 15.31 -10.75
CA TRP A 168 -11.58 14.67 -10.68
C TRP A 168 -11.65 13.83 -9.42
N PHE A 169 -12.73 14.02 -8.67
CA PHE A 169 -12.97 13.32 -7.43
C PHE A 169 -14.38 12.79 -7.42
N TYR A 170 -14.51 11.50 -7.14
CA TYR A 170 -15.79 10.81 -7.01
C TYR A 170 -15.77 9.95 -5.76
N VAL A 171 -16.82 10.08 -4.94
CA VAL A 171 -17.02 9.27 -3.74
C VAL A 171 -18.38 8.61 -3.81
N GLU A 172 -18.38 7.30 -3.64
CA GLU A 172 -19.58 6.49 -3.48
C GLU A 172 -19.69 6.03 -2.03
N LEU A 173 -20.84 6.29 -1.41
CA LEU A 173 -21.13 5.91 -0.03
C LEU A 173 -22.28 4.91 0.03
N ASN A 174 -22.03 3.71 0.53
CA ASN A 174 -23.02 2.67 0.72
C ASN A 174 -23.01 2.19 2.18
N LYS A 175 -23.97 2.71 2.96
CA LYS A 175 -24.04 2.49 4.42
C LYS A 175 -22.73 2.89 5.13
N ALA A 176 -22.03 3.85 4.58
CA ALA A 176 -20.77 4.38 5.08
C ALA A 176 -20.97 5.75 5.73
N GLN A 177 -19.97 6.16 6.51
CA GLN A 177 -19.95 7.45 7.20
C GLN A 177 -18.62 8.15 6.95
N THR A 178 -18.69 9.45 6.71
CA THR A 178 -17.52 10.34 6.66
C THR A 178 -17.78 11.52 7.59
N GLU A 179 -16.93 11.76 8.60
CA GLU A 179 -17.18 12.85 9.57
C GLU A 179 -16.91 14.23 8.97
N SER A 180 -15.81 14.37 8.22
CA SER A 180 -15.44 15.58 7.52
C SER A 180 -14.94 15.29 6.11
N MET A 181 -15.43 16.05 5.13
CA MET A 181 -14.96 16.02 3.75
C MET A 181 -14.72 17.45 3.25
N THR A 182 -13.48 17.75 2.86
CA THR A 182 -13.04 19.09 2.43
C THR A 182 -12.30 19.04 1.12
#